data_AF-A0A140K7Z5-F1
#
_entry.id   AF-A0A140K7Z5-F1
#
_cell.length_a   1.000
_cell.length_b   1.000
_cell.length_c   1.000
_cell.angle_alpha   90.00
_cell.angle_beta   90.00
_cell.angle_gamma   90.00
#
_symmetry.space_group_name_H-M   'P 1'
#
loop_
_entity.id
_entity.type
_entity.pdbx_description
1 polymer ?
#
loop_
_entity_poly.entity_id
_entity_poly.type
_entity_poly.pdbx_seq_one_letter_code
_entity_poly.pdbx_strand_id
1 'polypeptide(L)'
;MPKGQKKSKGVPELHDEVKKRVNLSLTPTAIAGLDRLSQELNLSRSELVEQVGRGSLPLAEQSSLSEEFVISLTHSLSLTERDRLPEKMGAFLATDFAQFAYLGSSSNLKKRFAEQTFIEKLEKIKASKTPKSSDIQVIWIECNNYKVLTRIEQELLAQFRHLVFVQNQSSSQGKFL
;
A
#
# COMPACT_ATOMS: atom_id res chain seq x y z
N MET A 1 -18.53 14.76 -50.37
CA MET A 1 -18.06 13.90 -49.26
C MET A 1 -16.54 13.91 -49.27
N PRO A 2 -15.83 14.26 -48.19
CA PRO A 2 -14.38 14.33 -48.25
C PRO A 2 -13.76 12.94 -48.29
N LYS A 3 -12.81 12.78 -49.21
CA LYS A 3 -12.07 11.56 -49.54
C LYS A 3 -11.20 11.13 -48.35
N GLY A 4 -11.25 9.83 -48.00
CA GLY A 4 -10.36 9.23 -47.01
C GLY A 4 -8.90 9.48 -47.37
N GLN A 5 -8.12 9.92 -46.37
CA GLN A 5 -6.71 10.23 -46.55
C GLN A 5 -5.90 8.96 -46.89
N LYS A 6 -4.88 9.18 -47.72
CA LYS A 6 -4.08 8.18 -48.42
C LYS A 6 -3.20 7.39 -47.43
N LYS A 7 -3.31 6.06 -47.44
CA LYS A 7 -2.53 5.11 -46.62
C LYS A 7 -1.02 5.29 -46.83
N SER A 8 -0.26 5.52 -45.75
CA SER A 8 1.19 5.39 -45.74
C SER A 8 1.58 3.92 -45.57
N LYS A 9 2.23 3.35 -46.58
CA LYS A 9 2.82 1.99 -46.54
C LYS A 9 3.85 1.90 -45.39
N GLY A 10 3.68 0.95 -44.48
CA GLY A 10 4.78 0.46 -43.62
C GLY A 10 4.64 0.66 -42.11
N VAL A 11 3.52 1.17 -41.60
CA VAL A 11 3.21 1.16 -40.17
C VAL A 11 1.99 0.26 -39.98
N PRO A 12 2.05 -0.78 -39.12
CA PRO A 12 0.84 -1.47 -38.69
C PRO A 12 -0.10 -0.45 -38.07
N GLU A 13 -1.26 -0.20 -38.68
CA GLU A 13 -2.35 0.50 -38.00
C GLU A 13 -2.65 -0.34 -36.75
N LEU A 14 -2.47 0.23 -35.56
CA LEU A 14 -2.38 -0.56 -34.33
C LEU A 14 -3.64 -1.39 -34.07
N HIS A 15 -4.79 -1.06 -34.68
CA HIS A 15 -6.07 -1.73 -34.45
C HIS A 15 -6.93 -1.77 -35.74
N ASP A 16 -7.27 -2.97 -36.22
CA ASP A 16 -8.09 -3.25 -37.42
C ASP A 16 -9.60 -2.93 -37.25
N GLU A 17 -10.02 -2.37 -36.11
CA GLU A 17 -11.43 -2.09 -35.79
C GLU A 17 -11.78 -0.62 -36.00
N VAL A 18 -12.86 -0.35 -36.72
CA VAL A 18 -13.35 1.02 -36.95
C VAL A 18 -14.08 1.53 -35.70
N LYS A 19 -13.62 2.68 -35.18
CA LYS A 19 -14.24 3.33 -34.01
C LYS A 19 -15.74 3.59 -34.22
N LYS A 20 -16.58 3.13 -33.29
CA LYS A 20 -18.01 3.47 -33.25
C LYS A 20 -18.21 4.77 -32.49
N ARG A 21 -19.05 5.68 -33.02
CA ARG A 21 -19.40 6.92 -32.32
C ARG A 21 -20.29 6.61 -31.11
N VAL A 22 -19.80 6.93 -29.91
CA VAL A 22 -20.52 6.83 -28.64
C VAL A 22 -20.52 8.20 -27.96
N ASN A 23 -21.63 8.59 -27.34
CA ASN A 23 -21.71 9.82 -26.55
C ASN A 23 -21.55 9.49 -25.06
N LEU A 24 -20.62 10.17 -24.39
CA LEU A 24 -20.38 10.04 -22.94
C LEU A 24 -20.55 11.41 -22.29
N SER A 25 -21.33 11.47 -21.22
CA SER A 25 -21.49 12.69 -20.40
C SER A 25 -20.61 12.57 -19.16
N LEU A 26 -19.80 13.60 -18.89
CA LEU A 26 -18.84 13.63 -17.78
C LEU A 26 -18.96 14.95 -17.02
N THR A 27 -18.61 14.94 -15.74
CA THR A 27 -18.50 16.17 -14.95
C THR A 27 -17.29 16.98 -15.40
N PRO A 28 -17.27 18.31 -15.21
CA PRO A 28 -16.11 19.14 -15.53
C PRO A 28 -14.82 18.65 -14.86
N THR A 29 -14.91 18.19 -13.61
CA THR A 29 -13.77 17.62 -12.86
C THR A 29 -13.24 16.35 -13.52
N ALA A 30 -14.12 15.46 -13.99
CA ALA A 30 -13.70 14.25 -14.69
C ALA A 30 -13.04 14.57 -16.04
N ILE A 31 -13.55 15.59 -16.75
CA ILE A 31 -12.95 16.08 -18.00
C ILE A 31 -11.53 16.60 -17.74
N ALA A 32 -11.34 17.45 -16.74
CA ALA A 32 -10.03 17.98 -16.37
C ALA A 32 -9.05 16.87 -15.96
N GLY A 33 -9.54 15.84 -15.25
CA GLY A 33 -8.75 14.67 -14.91
C GLY A 33 -8.29 13.88 -16.14
N LEU A 34 -9.18 13.65 -17.11
CA LEU A 34 -8.85 12.99 -18.37
C LEU A 34 -7.86 13.80 -19.20
N ASP A 35 -8.04 15.13 -19.28
CA ASP A 35 -7.12 16.00 -20.01
C ASP A 35 -5.70 15.88 -19.43
N ARG A 36 -5.56 15.98 -18.10
CA ARG A 36 -4.27 15.81 -17.41
C ARG A 36 -3.64 14.44 -17.70
N LEU A 37 -4.38 13.34 -17.51
CA LEU A 37 -3.86 11.99 -17.73
C LEU A 37 -3.47 11.76 -19.20
N SER A 38 -4.25 12.28 -20.14
CA SER A 38 -3.96 12.17 -21.56
C SER A 38 -2.68 12.92 -21.95
N GLN A 39 -2.43 14.09 -21.35
CA GLN A 39 -1.18 14.84 -21.53
C GLN A 39 0.03 14.11 -20.94
N GLU A 40 -0.10 13.57 -19.72
CA GLU A 40 0.96 12.80 -19.04
C GLU A 40 1.39 11.57 -19.86
N LEU A 41 0.44 10.91 -20.51
CA LEU A 41 0.68 9.71 -21.32
C LEU A 41 0.95 10.02 -22.81
N ASN A 42 0.91 11.30 -23.20
CA ASN A 42 1.01 11.75 -24.59
C ASN A 42 0.00 11.04 -25.53
N LEU A 43 -1.24 10.90 -25.06
CA LEU A 43 -2.36 10.27 -25.76
C LEU A 43 -3.49 11.27 -26.01
N SER A 44 -4.36 10.97 -26.96
CA SER A 44 -5.66 11.65 -27.04
C SER A 44 -6.60 11.12 -25.97
N ARG A 45 -7.58 11.92 -25.52
CA ARG A 45 -8.64 11.47 -24.60
C ARG A 45 -9.35 10.20 -25.07
N SER A 46 -9.67 10.13 -26.37
CA SER A 46 -10.32 8.95 -26.95
C SER A 46 -9.42 7.72 -26.93
N GLU A 47 -8.12 7.91 -27.12
CA GLU A 47 -7.16 6.81 -27.08
C GLU A 47 -6.96 6.29 -25.65
N LEU A 48 -6.88 7.20 -24.68
CA LEU A 48 -6.85 6.86 -23.27
C LEU A 48 -8.06 6.01 -22.87
N VAL A 49 -9.27 6.41 -23.28
CA VAL A 49 -10.50 5.65 -23.01
C VAL A 49 -10.49 4.28 -23.68
N GLU A 50 -9.98 4.17 -24.90
CA GLU A 50 -9.86 2.87 -25.57
C GLU A 50 -8.83 1.95 -24.90
N GLN A 51 -7.68 2.47 -24.50
CA GLN A 51 -6.68 1.67 -23.80
C GLN A 51 -7.20 1.14 -22.45
N VAL A 52 -7.98 1.95 -21.73
CA VAL A 52 -8.71 1.51 -20.53
C VAL A 52 -9.72 0.41 -20.88
N GLY A 53 -10.58 0.63 -21.88
CA GLY A 53 -11.62 -0.33 -22.27
C GLY A 53 -11.08 -1.65 -22.81
N ARG A 54 -9.90 -1.63 -23.43
CA ARG A 54 -9.18 -2.82 -23.94
C ARG A 54 -8.30 -3.49 -22.87
N GLY A 55 -8.18 -2.91 -21.66
CA GLY A 55 -7.30 -3.40 -20.60
C GLY A 55 -5.81 -3.23 -20.89
N SER A 56 -5.44 -2.45 -21.92
CA SER A 56 -4.04 -2.13 -22.24
C SER A 56 -3.46 -1.08 -21.30
N LEU A 57 -4.30 -0.18 -20.79
CA LEU A 57 -3.99 0.65 -19.64
C LEU A 57 -4.66 0.03 -18.42
N PRO A 58 -3.91 -0.56 -17.48
CA PRO A 58 -4.51 -1.11 -16.28
C PRO A 58 -5.13 0.05 -15.51
N LEU A 59 -6.45 -0.03 -15.29
CA LEU A 59 -7.03 0.72 -14.20
C LEU A 59 -6.34 0.22 -12.95
N ALA A 60 -5.86 1.14 -12.11
CA ALA A 60 -5.39 0.74 -10.80
C ALA A 60 -6.57 0.04 -10.13
N GLU A 61 -6.53 -1.30 -10.12
CA GLU A 61 -7.23 -2.05 -9.12
C GLU A 61 -6.76 -1.41 -7.82
N GLN A 62 -7.69 -0.85 -7.05
CA GLN A 62 -7.42 -0.76 -5.62
C GLN A 62 -6.93 -2.15 -5.30
N SER A 63 -5.65 -2.28 -4.94
CA SER A 63 -5.06 -3.57 -4.63
C SER A 63 -5.71 -4.01 -3.33
N SER A 64 -6.97 -4.40 -3.39
CA SER A 64 -7.54 -5.39 -2.52
C SER A 64 -6.67 -6.59 -2.80
N LEU A 65 -5.68 -6.80 -1.93
CA LEU A 65 -5.23 -8.15 -1.65
C LEU A 65 -6.51 -8.98 -1.57
N SER A 66 -6.72 -9.85 -2.57
CA SER A 66 -7.78 -10.85 -2.72
C SER A 66 -8.87 -10.81 -1.64
N GLU A 67 -10.15 -10.68 -2.04
CA GLU A 67 -11.44 -10.59 -1.30
C GLU A 67 -11.61 -11.24 0.11
N GLU A 68 -10.61 -11.93 0.65
CA GLU A 68 -10.57 -12.48 2.00
C GLU A 68 -10.00 -11.53 3.08
N PHE A 69 -9.36 -10.39 2.75
CA PHE A 69 -8.64 -9.58 3.76
C PHE A 69 -8.86 -8.08 3.66
N VAL A 70 -9.53 -7.51 4.68
CA VAL A 70 -9.67 -6.06 4.87
C VAL A 70 -8.41 -5.53 5.53
N ILE A 71 -7.50 -4.96 4.75
CA ILE A 71 -6.47 -4.04 5.28
C ILE A 71 -7.17 -2.70 5.53
N SER A 72 -7.35 -2.34 6.80
CA SER A 72 -7.78 -0.98 7.15
C SER A 72 -6.63 0.00 6.92
N LEU A 73 -6.97 1.27 6.61
CA LEU A 73 -6.04 2.40 6.41
C LEU A 73 -4.85 2.32 7.37
N THR A 74 -3.63 2.61 6.89
CA THR A 74 -2.44 2.71 7.75
C THR A 74 -2.63 3.89 8.70
N HIS A 75 -2.92 3.58 9.95
CA HIS A 75 -2.98 4.57 11.02
C HIS A 75 -1.59 4.68 11.64
N SER A 76 -1.23 5.90 12.06
CA SER A 76 -0.02 6.15 12.86
C SER A 76 -0.35 6.95 14.11
N LEU A 77 0.40 6.71 15.17
CA LEU A 77 0.35 7.49 16.41
C LEU A 77 1.72 7.55 17.08
N SER A 78 1.94 8.53 17.95
CA SER A 78 3.14 8.55 18.79
C SER A 78 3.06 7.44 19.85
N LEU A 79 4.20 6.86 20.24
CA LEU A 79 4.27 5.83 21.28
C LEU A 79 3.70 6.33 22.64
N THR A 80 3.68 7.64 22.86
CA THR A 80 3.04 8.25 24.04
C THR A 80 1.52 8.14 24.00
N GLU A 81 0.92 8.04 22.82
CA GLU A 81 -0.53 7.90 22.60
C GLU A 81 -0.97 6.44 22.42
N ARG A 82 -0.11 5.48 22.77
CA ARG A 82 -0.33 4.04 22.53
C ARG A 82 -1.61 3.47 23.15
N ASP A 83 -2.19 4.14 24.15
CA ASP A 83 -3.48 3.75 24.75
C ASP A 83 -4.65 3.83 23.75
N ARG A 84 -4.48 4.58 22.65
CA ARG A 84 -5.45 4.70 21.55
C ARG A 84 -5.37 3.56 20.53
N LEU A 85 -4.43 2.62 20.68
CA LEU A 85 -4.33 1.47 19.79
C LEU A 85 -5.57 0.58 19.90
N PRO A 86 -6.00 -0.06 18.79
CA PRO A 86 -7.18 -0.90 18.80
C PRO A 86 -6.92 -2.22 19.54
N GLU A 87 -7.97 -2.78 20.14
CA GLU A 87 -7.98 -4.14 20.71
C GLU A 87 -8.16 -5.20 19.62
N LYS A 88 -7.39 -5.07 18.54
CA LYS A 88 -7.45 -5.94 17.36
C LYS A 88 -6.10 -6.56 17.07
N MET A 89 -6.13 -7.65 16.32
CA MET A 89 -4.93 -8.26 15.75
C MET A 89 -4.38 -7.36 14.64
N GLY A 90 -3.05 -7.34 14.51
CA GLY A 90 -2.40 -6.57 13.46
C GLY A 90 -0.89 -6.67 13.46
N ALA A 91 -0.31 -6.30 12.32
CA ALA A 91 1.12 -6.08 12.17
C ALA A 91 1.43 -4.61 12.46
N PHE A 92 2.60 -4.33 13.00
CA PHE A 92 2.99 -2.96 13.34
C PHE A 92 4.49 -2.70 13.06
N LEU A 93 4.77 -1.43 12.81
CA LEU A 93 6.11 -0.85 12.67
C LEU A 93 6.24 0.26 13.72
N ALA A 94 7.14 0.09 14.68
CA ALA A 94 7.56 1.13 15.60
C ALA A 94 8.87 1.74 15.08
N THR A 95 8.90 3.02 14.78
CA THR A 95 10.05 3.66 14.12
C THR A 95 10.21 5.12 14.51
N ASP A 96 11.43 5.64 14.46
CA ASP A 96 11.72 7.07 14.55
C ASP A 96 11.96 7.72 13.17
N PHE A 97 11.77 6.96 12.09
CA PHE A 97 12.07 7.30 10.69
C PHE A 97 13.51 7.73 10.39
N ALA A 98 14.41 7.69 11.37
CA ALA A 98 15.81 8.06 11.20
C ALA A 98 16.68 6.82 11.06
N GLN A 99 16.77 6.02 12.13
CA GLN A 99 17.67 4.86 12.20
C GLN A 99 17.11 3.70 13.02
N PHE A 100 15.95 3.87 13.63
CA PHE A 100 15.29 2.84 14.42
C PHE A 100 14.03 2.37 13.70
N ALA A 101 13.97 1.06 13.45
CA ALA A 101 12.76 0.37 13.04
C ALA A 101 12.64 -0.95 13.82
N TYR A 102 11.47 -1.16 14.40
CA TYR A 102 11.07 -2.40 15.03
C TYR A 102 9.78 -2.87 14.39
N LEU A 103 9.78 -4.11 13.91
CA LEU A 103 8.63 -4.71 13.27
C LEU A 103 8.15 -5.91 14.07
N GLY A 104 6.83 -6.06 14.15
CA GLY A 104 6.25 -7.26 14.72
C GLY A 104 4.76 -7.37 14.44
N SER A 105 4.17 -8.41 15.02
CA SER A 105 2.75 -8.69 14.97
C SER A 105 2.21 -8.98 16.35
N SER A 106 0.89 -8.80 16.53
CA SER A 106 0.20 -9.15 17.78
C SER A 106 -1.23 -9.57 17.49
N SER A 107 -1.74 -10.52 18.28
CA SER A 107 -3.18 -10.85 18.31
C SER A 107 -4.04 -9.75 18.95
N ASN A 108 -3.40 -8.83 19.70
CA ASN A 108 -4.05 -7.65 20.26
C ASN A 108 -3.01 -6.51 20.39
N LEU A 109 -3.14 -5.49 19.55
CA LEU A 109 -2.20 -4.36 19.49
C LEU A 109 -2.20 -3.58 20.82
N LYS A 110 -3.36 -3.20 21.34
CA LYS A 110 -3.46 -2.46 22.60
C LYS A 110 -2.80 -3.18 23.78
N LYS A 111 -3.08 -4.49 23.96
CA LYS A 111 -2.46 -5.29 25.03
C LYS A 111 -0.96 -5.34 24.88
N ARG A 112 -0.45 -5.54 23.65
CA ARG A 112 0.98 -5.59 23.38
C ARG A 112 1.70 -4.31 23.78
N PHE A 113 1.11 -3.16 23.48
CA PHE A 113 1.70 -1.85 23.82
C PHE A 113 1.41 -1.40 25.25
N ALA A 114 0.52 -2.09 25.97
CA ALA A 114 0.36 -1.93 27.42
C ALA A 114 1.43 -2.68 28.22
N GLU A 115 2.13 -3.67 27.62
CA GLU A 115 3.22 -4.41 28.26
C GLU A 115 4.44 -3.50 28.50
N GLN A 116 4.66 -3.12 29.76
CA GLN A 116 5.78 -2.25 30.13
C GLN A 116 7.14 -2.80 29.68
N THR A 117 7.34 -4.12 29.81
CA THR A 117 8.57 -4.81 29.36
C THR A 117 8.81 -4.69 27.86
N PHE A 118 7.74 -4.63 27.05
CA PHE A 118 7.83 -4.43 25.62
C PHE A 118 8.22 -2.99 25.28
N ILE A 119 7.64 -2.00 25.97
CA ILE A 119 7.97 -0.58 25.80
C ILE A 119 9.43 -0.30 26.19
N GLU A 120 9.88 -0.83 27.33
CA GLU A 120 11.28 -0.72 27.77
C GLU A 120 12.24 -1.34 26.76
N LYS A 121 11.85 -2.45 26.13
CA LYS A 121 12.62 -3.07 25.05
C LYS A 121 12.74 -2.15 23.84
N LEU A 122 11.64 -1.51 23.40
CA LEU A 122 11.66 -0.57 22.28
C LEU A 122 12.59 0.61 22.56
N GLU A 123 12.45 1.24 23.73
CA GLU A 123 13.29 2.38 24.12
C GLU A 123 14.76 1.99 24.29
N LYS A 124 15.05 0.82 24.87
CA LYS A 124 16.44 0.32 24.98
C LYS A 124 17.08 0.10 23.61
N ILE A 125 16.33 -0.48 22.67
CA ILE A 125 16.82 -0.69 21.30
C ILE A 125 17.07 0.66 20.63
N LYS A 126 16.12 1.60 20.72
CA LYS A 126 16.26 2.96 20.18
C LYS A 126 17.49 3.66 20.77
N ALA A 127 17.66 3.66 22.09
CA ALA A 127 18.80 4.28 22.75
C ALA A 127 20.15 3.69 22.30
N SER A 128 20.19 2.41 21.92
CA SER A 128 21.40 1.77 21.39
C SER A 128 21.72 2.14 19.93
N LYS A 129 20.77 2.71 19.19
CA LYS A 129 20.87 2.96 17.74
C LYS A 129 20.88 4.44 17.39
N THR A 130 20.07 5.24 18.07
CA THR A 130 19.89 6.66 17.76
C THR A 130 20.23 7.51 18.99
N PRO A 131 21.33 8.31 18.96
CA PRO A 131 21.65 9.22 20.05
C PRO A 131 20.77 10.49 20.08
N LYS A 132 19.95 10.71 19.05
CA LYS A 132 18.97 11.79 19.00
C LYS A 132 17.62 11.35 19.57
N SER A 133 17.03 12.23 20.37
CA SER A 133 15.69 12.07 20.95
C SER A 133 14.63 12.40 19.89
N SER A 134 14.35 11.45 19.00
CA SER A 134 13.19 11.47 18.11
C SER A 134 12.09 10.58 18.70
N ASP A 135 10.84 11.04 18.70
CA ASP A 135 9.73 10.23 19.21
C ASP A 135 9.48 8.99 18.34
N ILE A 136 9.17 7.87 19.00
CA ILE A 136 8.79 6.64 18.29
C ILE A 136 7.37 6.82 17.78
N GLN A 137 7.17 6.64 16.49
CA GLN A 137 5.86 6.48 15.88
C GLN A 137 5.52 5.00 15.72
N VAL A 138 4.26 4.66 15.94
CA VAL A 138 3.70 3.33 15.74
C VAL A 138 2.75 3.40 14.55
N ILE A 139 3.07 2.65 13.49
CA ILE A 139 2.23 2.45 12.32
C ILE A 139 1.70 1.02 12.40
N TRP A 140 0.42 0.78 12.10
CA TRP A 140 -0.12 -0.58 12.12
C TRP A 140 -1.09 -0.85 10.98
N ILE A 141 -1.23 -2.15 10.71
CA ILE A 141 -2.19 -2.72 9.79
C ILE A 141 -3.04 -3.71 10.59
N GLU A 142 -4.33 -3.41 10.69
CA GLU A 142 -5.30 -4.31 11.30
C GLU A 142 -5.51 -5.55 10.42
N CYS A 143 -5.63 -6.71 11.06
CA CYS A 143 -5.89 -7.96 10.38
C CYS A 143 -6.86 -8.82 11.21
N ASN A 144 -7.71 -9.58 10.54
CA ASN A 144 -8.66 -10.52 11.14
C ASN A 144 -8.25 -11.99 10.95
N ASN A 145 -7.13 -12.28 10.26
CA ASN A 145 -6.66 -13.63 9.99
C ASN A 145 -5.16 -13.82 10.26
N TYR A 146 -4.80 -14.82 11.07
CA TYR A 146 -3.40 -15.13 11.41
C TYR A 146 -2.53 -15.48 10.20
N LYS A 147 -3.07 -16.19 9.20
CA LYS A 147 -2.30 -16.52 7.98
C LYS A 147 -1.85 -15.26 7.24
N VAL A 148 -2.70 -14.25 7.25
CA VAL A 148 -2.42 -12.97 6.60
C VAL A 148 -1.57 -12.06 7.46
N LEU A 149 -1.74 -12.11 8.77
CA LEU A 149 -0.81 -11.45 9.68
C LEU A 149 0.64 -11.89 9.42
N THR A 150 0.88 -13.20 9.32
CA THR A 150 2.21 -13.74 9.00
C THR A 150 2.70 -13.28 7.63
N ARG A 151 1.83 -13.25 6.61
CA ARG A 151 2.21 -12.79 5.27
C ARG A 151 2.56 -11.29 5.25
N ILE A 152 1.75 -10.45 5.90
CA ILE A 152 2.01 -9.01 6.03
C ILE A 152 3.34 -8.79 6.73
N GLU A 153 3.60 -9.50 7.83
CA GLU A 153 4.87 -9.41 8.54
C GLU A 153 6.05 -9.77 7.63
N GLN A 154 5.97 -10.86 6.86
CA GLN A 154 7.04 -11.24 5.92
C GLN A 154 7.25 -10.21 4.81
N GLU A 155 6.18 -9.66 4.24
CA GLU A 155 6.26 -8.64 3.20
C GLU A 155 6.86 -7.34 3.73
N LEU A 156 6.41 -6.86 4.89
CA LEU A 156 6.99 -5.68 5.50
C LEU A 156 8.48 -5.92 5.83
N LEU A 157 8.83 -7.08 6.36
CA LEU A 157 10.24 -7.44 6.56
C LEU A 157 11.04 -7.38 5.26
N ALA A 158 10.51 -7.93 4.17
CA ALA A 158 11.15 -7.93 2.86
C ALA A 158 11.38 -6.51 2.31
N GLN A 159 10.36 -5.65 2.37
CA GLN A 159 10.42 -4.28 1.86
C GLN A 159 11.43 -3.42 2.63
N PHE A 160 11.44 -3.57 3.95
CA PHE A 160 12.22 -2.72 4.82
C PHE A 160 13.56 -3.34 5.21
N ARG A 161 14.00 -4.48 4.63
CA ARG A 161 15.26 -5.18 4.98
C ARG A 161 16.50 -4.29 5.04
N HIS A 162 16.49 -3.19 4.29
CA HIS A 162 17.54 -2.19 4.22
C HIS A 162 17.61 -1.27 5.44
N LEU A 163 16.55 -1.20 6.26
CA LEU A 163 16.53 -0.48 7.53
C LEU A 163 17.14 -1.35 8.64
N VAL A 164 17.82 -0.70 9.59
CA VAL A 164 18.41 -1.37 10.76
C VAL A 164 17.28 -1.90 11.64
N PHE A 165 17.07 -3.21 11.59
CA PHE A 165 16.02 -3.89 12.33
C PHE A 165 16.50 -4.57 13.60
N VAL A 166 15.67 -4.51 14.64
CA VAL A 166 15.69 -5.51 15.72
C VAL A 166 14.38 -6.28 15.65
N GLN A 167 14.45 -7.51 15.11
CA GLN A 167 13.33 -8.44 15.15
C GLN A 167 13.16 -9.00 16.55
N ASN A 168 11.91 -9.23 16.95
CA ASN A 168 11.61 -10.11 18.06
C ASN A 168 11.07 -11.42 17.50
N GLN A 169 11.88 -12.48 17.56
CA GLN A 169 11.35 -13.83 17.42
C GLN A 169 10.50 -14.12 18.66
N SER A 170 9.20 -13.88 18.57
CA SER A 170 8.24 -14.29 19.60
C SER A 170 7.48 -15.51 19.09
N SER A 171 8.01 -16.68 19.44
CA SER A 171 7.25 -17.88 19.82
C SER A 171 6.34 -18.50 18.77
N SER A 172 6.94 -19.38 17.99
CA SER A 172 6.34 -20.68 17.65
C SER A 172 5.84 -21.39 18.92
N GLN A 173 4.56 -21.22 19.28
CA GLN A 173 3.84 -22.22 20.07
C GLN A 173 2.43 -22.42 19.52
N GLY A 174 2.32 -23.51 18.76
CA GLY A 174 1.11 -24.12 18.26
C GLY A 174 1.52 -25.46 17.64
N LYS A 175 2.14 -26.32 18.45
CA LYS A 175 2.30 -27.74 18.11
C LYS A 175 0.89 -28.29 17.88
N PHE A 176 0.58 -28.63 16.64
CA PHE A 176 -0.50 -29.56 16.34
C PHE A 176 -0.08 -30.92 16.90
N LEU A 177 -0.77 -31.35 17.96
CA LEU A 177 -1.05 -32.74 18.26
C LEU A 177 -2.57 -32.89 18.22
#